data_AF-A0A3D0HLC8-F1
#
_entry.id   AF-A0A3D0HLC8-F1
#
_cell.length_a   1.000
_cell.length_b   1.000
_cell.length_c   1.000
_cell.angle_alpha   90.00
_cell.angle_beta   90.00
_cell.angle_gamma   90.00
#
_symmetry.space_group_name_H-M   'P 1'
#
loop_
_entity.id
_entity.type
_entity.pdbx_description
1 polymer ?
#
loop_
_entity_poly.entity_id
_entity_poly.type
_entity_poly.pdbx_seq_one_letter_code
_entity_poly.pdbx_strand_id
1 'polypeptide(L)'
;MYFTTTGWMMWNWLVSVLASGATAVLYDGSPSFPTMNRLFDLVDQEQLTLLGTSAKFIDSARKSDINPISTHSLKTLRTICSTGSPLAPEGFAWVYEKVSTAAHLASISGGTDLCACFVAGDPTSS
;
A
#
# COMPACT_ATOMS: atom_id res chain seq x y z
N MET A 1 -5.97 -2.02 -4.42
CA MET A 1 -5.31 -1.02 -5.29
C MET A 1 -3.80 -1.14 -5.13
N TYR A 2 -3.05 -0.97 -6.21
CA TYR A 2 -1.61 -0.68 -6.12
C TYR A 2 -1.37 0.74 -6.67
N PHE A 3 -0.78 1.63 -5.88
CA PHE A 3 -0.34 2.93 -6.36
C PHE A 3 0.93 2.74 -7.20
N THR A 4 0.75 2.69 -8.52
CA THR A 4 1.80 2.41 -9.49
C THR A 4 1.51 3.17 -10.79
N THR A 5 2.55 3.48 -11.55
CA THR A 5 2.39 3.93 -12.94
C THR A 5 2.20 2.72 -13.86
N THR A 6 1.61 2.93 -15.04
CA THR A 6 1.43 1.89 -16.08
C THR A 6 2.74 1.36 -16.63
N GLY A 7 3.84 2.11 -16.48
CA GLY A 7 5.17 1.72 -16.91
C GLY A 7 5.91 0.76 -15.97
N TRP A 8 5.30 0.35 -14.85
CA TRP A 8 5.96 -0.49 -13.84
C TRP A 8 5.30 -1.87 -13.71
N MET A 9 6.09 -2.88 -13.30
CA MET A 9 5.62 -4.28 -13.25
C MET A 9 4.42 -4.49 -12.33
N MET A 10 4.25 -3.65 -11.30
CA MET A 10 3.12 -3.72 -10.38
C MET A 10 1.78 -3.43 -11.06
N TRP A 11 1.78 -2.72 -12.19
CA TRP A 11 0.57 -2.55 -13.00
C TRP A 11 0.15 -3.87 -13.66
N ASN A 12 1.10 -4.63 -14.21
CA ASN A 12 0.81 -5.95 -14.78
C ASN A 12 0.25 -6.91 -13.72
N TRP A 13 0.82 -6.88 -12.51
CA TRP A 13 0.31 -7.71 -11.41
C TRP A 13 -1.10 -7.29 -10.98
N LEU A 14 -1.39 -5.98 -10.95
CA LEU A 14 -2.74 -5.49 -10.69
C LEU A 14 -3.74 -5.95 -11.77
N VAL A 15 -3.35 -6.02 -13.04
CA VAL A 15 -4.23 -6.55 -14.11
C VAL A 15 -4.52 -8.04 -13.89
N SER A 16 -3.54 -8.82 -13.42
CA SER A 16 -3.73 -10.25 -13.15
C SER A 16 -4.76 -10.54 -12.05
N VAL A 17 -5.06 -9.60 -11.14
CA VAL A 17 -6.08 -9.82 -10.09
C VAL A 17 -7.49 -10.01 -10.66
N LEU A 18 -7.73 -9.53 -11.88
CA LEU A 18 -9.02 -9.74 -12.56
C LEU A 18 -9.24 -11.23 -12.84
N ALA A 19 -8.16 -11.98 -13.09
CA ALA A 19 -8.24 -13.43 -13.32
C ALA A 19 -8.63 -14.21 -12.05
N SER A 20 -8.45 -13.65 -10.85
CA SER A 20 -8.91 -14.23 -9.59
C SER A 20 -10.30 -13.76 -9.16
N GLY A 21 -11.00 -13.00 -10.01
CA GLY A 21 -12.32 -12.44 -9.71
C GLY A 21 -12.29 -11.25 -8.75
N ALA A 22 -11.11 -10.69 -8.46
CA ALA A 22 -10.97 -9.51 -7.63
C ALA A 22 -11.22 -8.22 -8.43
N THR A 23 -11.65 -7.17 -7.75
CA THR A 23 -11.83 -5.84 -8.35
C THR A 23 -10.50 -5.09 -8.36
N ALA A 24 -10.05 -4.67 -9.54
CA ALA A 24 -8.92 -3.76 -9.69
C ALA A 24 -9.41 -2.30 -9.56
N VAL A 25 -8.81 -1.56 -8.63
CA VAL A 25 -9.01 -0.10 -8.50
C VAL A 25 -7.82 0.60 -9.12
N LEU A 26 -8.10 1.45 -10.10
CA LEU A 26 -7.12 2.27 -10.80
C LEU A 26 -7.21 3.70 -10.31
N TYR A 27 -6.08 4.27 -9.92
CA TYR A 27 -5.99 5.66 -9.50
C TYR A 27 -4.95 6.38 -10.35
N ASP A 28 -5.38 7.40 -11.08
CA ASP A 28 -4.52 8.29 -11.86
C ASP A 28 -4.47 9.66 -11.19
N GLY A 29 -3.41 9.92 -10.44
CA GLY A 29 -3.23 11.15 -9.69
C GLY A 29 -2.03 11.12 -8.75
N SER A 30 -1.73 12.27 -8.17
CA SER A 30 -0.67 12.37 -7.16
C SER A 30 -1.12 11.72 -5.84
N PRO A 31 -0.28 10.89 -5.21
CA PRO A 31 -0.64 10.22 -3.95
C PRO A 31 -0.67 11.19 -2.76
N SER A 32 -0.26 12.45 -2.96
CA SER A 32 -0.18 13.49 -1.95
C SER A 32 -1.04 14.72 -2.27
N PHE A 33 -1.94 14.63 -3.26
CA PHE A 33 -2.87 15.70 -3.62
C PHE A 33 -4.33 15.22 -3.49
N PRO A 34 -5.24 16.00 -2.90
CA PRO A 34 -5.05 17.36 -2.38
C PRO A 34 -4.25 17.42 -1.07
N THR A 35 -4.12 16.29 -0.37
CA THR A 35 -3.31 16.17 0.85
C THR A 35 -2.57 14.83 0.88
N MET A 36 -1.63 14.69 1.83
CA MET A 36 -0.93 13.42 2.06
C MET A 36 -1.85 12.27 2.52
N ASN A 37 -3.11 12.57 2.87
CA ASN A 37 -4.10 11.55 3.20
C ASN A 37 -4.71 10.84 1.98
N ARG A 38 -4.41 11.27 0.75
CA ARG A 38 -5.19 10.87 -0.43
C ARG A 38 -5.32 9.35 -0.62
N LEU A 39 -4.25 8.60 -0.41
CA LEU A 39 -4.34 7.14 -0.56
C LEU A 39 -5.21 6.49 0.52
N PHE A 40 -5.29 7.07 1.71
CA PHE A 40 -6.16 6.61 2.80
C PHE A 40 -7.62 7.00 2.57
N ASP A 41 -7.88 8.19 1.99
CA ASP A 41 -9.22 8.57 1.52
C ASP A 41 -9.76 7.50 0.56
N LEU A 42 -8.93 7.07 -0.39
CA LEU A 42 -9.29 6.05 -1.39
C LEU A 42 -9.55 4.68 -0.76
N VAL A 43 -8.86 4.33 0.33
CA VAL A 43 -9.13 3.08 1.06
C VAL A 43 -10.56 3.08 1.58
N ASP A 44 -11.01 4.16 2.21
CA ASP A 44 -12.37 4.24 2.76
C ASP A 44 -13.42 4.41 1.67
N GLN A 45 -13.15 5.23 0.64
CA GLN A 45 -14.08 5.49 -0.47
C GLN A 45 -14.37 4.23 -1.28
N GLU A 46 -13.34 3.47 -1.62
CA GLU A 46 -13.43 2.29 -2.49
C GLU A 46 -13.41 0.97 -1.70
N GLN A 47 -13.49 1.05 -0.38
CA GLN A 47 -13.49 -0.12 0.52
C GLN A 47 -12.32 -1.07 0.24
N LEU A 48 -11.12 -0.51 0.03
CA LEU A 48 -9.97 -1.29 -0.37
C LEU A 48 -9.59 -2.31 0.72
N THR A 49 -9.36 -3.55 0.29
CA THR A 49 -8.85 -4.59 1.20
C THR A 49 -7.34 -4.76 1.15
N LEU A 50 -6.71 -4.27 0.09
CA LEU A 50 -5.26 -4.25 -0.11
C LEU A 50 -4.82 -2.92 -0.68
N LEU A 51 -3.84 -2.29 -0.03
CA LEU A 51 -3.17 -1.06 -0.48
C LEU A 51 -1.69 -1.35 -0.74
N GLY A 52 -1.30 -1.34 -2.02
CA GLY A 52 0.10 -1.37 -2.42
C GLY A 52 0.66 0.03 -2.63
N THR A 53 1.83 0.33 -2.10
CA THR A 53 2.53 1.61 -2.25
C THR A 53 4.06 1.43 -2.21
N SER A 54 4.81 2.54 -2.18
CA SER A 54 6.27 2.54 -2.07
C SER A 54 6.74 2.88 -0.65
N ALA A 55 7.93 2.41 -0.27
CA ALA A 55 8.56 2.80 1.00
C ALA A 55 8.76 4.32 1.08
N LYS A 56 9.06 4.97 -0.07
CA LYS A 56 9.16 6.42 -0.19
C LYS A 56 7.85 7.14 0.16
N PHE A 57 6.70 6.61 -0.28
CA PHE A 57 5.40 7.17 0.09
C PHE A 57 5.18 7.09 1.60
N ILE A 58 5.48 5.93 2.21
CA ILE A 58 5.33 5.73 3.67
C ILE A 58 6.22 6.73 4.44
N ASP A 59 7.48 6.90 4.02
CA ASP A 59 8.37 7.88 4.65
C ASP A 59 7.90 9.33 4.50
N SER A 60 7.41 9.72 3.31
CA SER A 60 6.80 11.03 3.10
C SER A 60 5.55 11.25 3.96
N ALA A 61 4.71 10.21 4.10
CA ALA A 61 3.49 10.26 4.90
C ALA A 61 3.82 10.46 6.38
N ARG A 62 4.78 9.68 6.90
CA ARG A 62 5.33 9.83 8.24
C ARG A 62 5.89 11.23 8.49
N LYS A 63 6.67 11.77 7.55
CA LYS A 63 7.26 13.12 7.66
C LYS A 63 6.23 14.26 7.58
N SER A 64 5.06 13.98 7.00
CA SER A 64 3.95 14.95 6.91
C SER A 64 3.08 14.98 8.16
N ASP A 65 3.43 14.21 9.20
CA ASP A 65 2.76 14.14 10.51
C ASP A 65 1.24 13.87 10.44
N ILE A 66 0.83 13.10 9.42
CA ILE A 66 -0.56 12.66 9.33
C ILE A 66 -0.81 11.49 10.30
N ASN A 67 -2.06 11.40 10.78
CA ASN A 67 -2.50 10.34 11.68
C ASN A 67 -3.76 9.61 11.15
N PRO A 68 -3.67 8.82 10.06
CA PRO A 68 -4.81 8.20 9.40
C PRO A 68 -5.74 7.39 10.32
N ILE A 69 -5.21 6.69 11.33
CA ILE A 69 -6.00 5.89 12.29
C ILE A 69 -6.99 6.74 13.11
N SER A 70 -6.74 8.06 13.22
CA SER A 70 -7.63 9.00 13.91
C SER A 70 -8.60 9.73 12.97
N THR A 71 -8.34 9.72 11.67
CA THR A 71 -9.08 10.51 10.67
C THR A 71 -9.89 9.64 9.70
N HIS A 72 -9.56 8.36 9.59
CA HIS A 72 -10.15 7.40 8.65
C HIS A 72 -10.61 6.14 9.39
N SER A 73 -11.55 5.41 8.78
CA SER A 73 -12.04 4.14 9.30
C SER A 73 -11.03 3.03 9.06
N LEU A 74 -10.55 2.90 7.81
CA LEU A 74 -9.60 1.89 7.32
C LEU A 74 -9.97 0.43 7.65
N LYS A 75 -11.21 0.17 8.09
CA LYS A 75 -11.68 -1.14 8.57
C LYS A 75 -11.64 -2.24 7.51
N THR A 76 -11.75 -1.87 6.24
CA THR A 76 -11.71 -2.83 5.12
C THR A 76 -10.28 -3.27 4.81
N LEU A 77 -9.28 -2.48 5.21
CA LEU A 77 -7.88 -2.68 4.86
C LEU A 77 -7.30 -3.85 5.65
N ARG A 78 -6.95 -4.92 4.95
CA ARG A 78 -6.37 -6.14 5.53
C ARG A 78 -4.87 -6.22 5.31
N THR A 79 -4.38 -5.65 4.21
CA THR A 79 -2.97 -5.76 3.83
C THR A 79 -2.45 -4.45 3.26
N ILE A 80 -1.27 -4.04 3.72
CA ILE A 80 -0.50 -2.95 3.15
C ILE A 80 0.77 -3.56 2.57
N CYS A 81 1.05 -3.28 1.29
CA CYS A 81 2.27 -3.74 0.65
C CYS A 81 3.18 -2.54 0.35
N SER A 82 4.46 -2.64 0.72
CA SER A 82 5.51 -1.68 0.36
C SER A 82 6.51 -2.33 -0.58
N THR A 83 6.89 -1.67 -1.67
CA THR A 83 7.86 -2.18 -2.66
C THR A 83 8.75 -1.09 -3.25
N GLY A 84 9.78 -1.49 -4.01
CA GLY A 84 10.75 -0.63 -4.70
C GLY A 84 12.04 -0.38 -3.92
N SER A 85 11.96 -0.29 -2.59
CA SER A 85 13.12 -0.24 -1.70
C SER A 85 12.77 -0.86 -0.34
N PRO A 86 13.76 -1.31 0.46
CA PRO A 86 13.50 -1.78 1.83
C PRO A 86 12.78 -0.72 2.64
N LEU A 87 11.73 -1.13 3.37
CA LEU A 87 11.04 -0.26 4.30
C LEU A 87 11.85 -0.14 5.60
N ALA A 88 12.16 1.08 6.01
CA ALA A 88 12.91 1.34 7.24
C ALA A 88 12.09 0.97 8.49
N PRO A 89 12.73 0.57 9.61
CA PRO A 89 12.03 0.20 10.84
C PRO A 89 11.06 1.28 11.36
N GLU A 90 11.42 2.55 11.22
CA GLU A 90 10.58 3.69 11.62
C GLU A 90 9.33 3.79 10.73
N GLY A 91 9.43 3.37 9.47
CA GLY A 91 8.29 3.28 8.56
C GLY A 91 7.35 2.14 8.96
N PHE A 92 7.88 0.99 9.38
CA PHE A 92 7.09 -0.11 9.94
C PHE A 92 6.32 0.34 11.19
N ALA A 93 7.03 0.91 12.17
CA ALA A 93 6.42 1.39 13.40
C ALA A 93 5.31 2.42 13.12
N TRP A 94 5.58 3.39 12.24
CA TRP A 94 4.60 4.41 11.88
C TRP A 94 3.32 3.81 11.28
N VAL A 95 3.40 2.79 10.42
CA VAL A 95 2.20 2.15 9.85
C VAL A 95 1.34 1.54 10.95
N TYR A 96 1.94 0.80 11.88
CA TYR A 96 1.17 0.16 12.95
C TYR A 96 0.62 1.16 13.97
N GLU A 97 1.36 2.23 14.27
CA GLU A 97 0.96 3.24 15.24
C GLU A 97 -0.06 4.25 14.70
N LYS A 98 0.08 4.65 13.42
CA LYS A 98 -0.63 5.79 12.85
C LYS A 98 -1.58 5.44 11.72
N VAL A 99 -1.46 4.25 11.11
CA VAL A 99 -2.31 3.84 9.99
C VAL A 99 -3.27 2.74 10.42
N SER A 100 -2.77 1.57 10.82
CA SER A 100 -3.63 0.45 11.22
C SER A 100 -2.86 -0.52 12.10
N THR A 101 -3.43 -0.84 13.26
CA THR A 101 -2.91 -1.87 14.18
C THR A 101 -3.25 -3.29 13.74
N ALA A 102 -4.17 -3.47 12.78
CA ALA A 102 -4.70 -4.76 12.38
C ALA A 102 -4.26 -5.21 10.98
N ALA A 103 -3.89 -4.28 10.10
CA ALA A 103 -3.50 -4.61 8.74
C ALA A 103 -2.11 -5.27 8.71
N HIS A 104 -1.96 -6.34 7.95
CA HIS A 104 -0.65 -6.97 7.73
C HIS A 104 0.21 -6.10 6.81
N LEU A 105 1.38 -5.67 7.29
CA LEU A 105 2.34 -4.91 6.51
C LEU A 105 3.38 -5.83 5.86
N ALA A 106 3.28 -6.01 4.55
CA ALA A 106 4.21 -6.78 3.75
C ALA A 106 5.22 -5.86 3.05
N SER A 107 6.48 -5.89 3.47
CA SER A 107 7.58 -5.29 2.70
C SER A 107 8.05 -6.29 1.65
N ILE A 108 7.60 -6.09 0.41
CA ILE A 108 7.86 -7.00 -0.70
C ILE A 108 8.90 -6.40 -1.65
N SER A 109 9.74 -7.24 -2.23
CA SER A 109 10.68 -6.84 -3.27
C SER A 109 10.22 -7.39 -4.61
N GLY A 110 9.38 -6.61 -5.31
CA GLY A 110 8.96 -6.93 -6.68
C GLY A 110 10.09 -6.64 -7.67
N GLY A 111 10.45 -7.63 -8.48
CA GLY A 111 11.44 -7.48 -9.56
C GLY A 111 10.78 -7.60 -10.93
N THR A 112 11.14 -6.72 -11.87
CA THR A 112 10.66 -6.76 -13.27
C THR A 112 11.04 -8.09 -13.94
N ASP A 113 12.14 -8.71 -13.52
CA ASP A 113 12.68 -9.95 -14.09
C ASP A 113 11.74 -11.16 -13.98
N LEU A 114 10.86 -11.21 -12.97
CA LEU A 114 9.94 -12.33 -12.75
C LEU A 114 8.46 -11.95 -12.72
N CYS A 115 8.14 -10.65 -12.81
CA CYS A 115 6.79 -10.15 -12.52
C CYS A 115 6.24 -10.68 -11.16
N ALA A 116 7.14 -10.90 -10.19
CA ALA A 116 6.85 -11.56 -8.92
C ALA A 116 7.76 -11.02 -7.80
N CYS A 117 7.51 -11.46 -6.57
CA CYS A 117 8.33 -11.11 -5.40
C CYS A 117 9.19 -12.31 -4.97
N PHE A 118 10.51 -12.14 -4.86
CA PHE A 118 11.42 -13.18 -4.30
C PHE A 118 11.30 -13.30 -2.77
N VAL A 119 10.83 -12.25 -2.10
CA VAL A 119 10.53 -12.19 -0.67
C VAL A 119 9.13 -11.59 -0.52
N ALA A 120 8.24 -12.32 0.15
CA ALA A 120 6.88 -11.90 0.48
C ALA A 120 6.78 -11.61 1.99
N GLY A 121 5.72 -10.91 2.40
CA GLY A 121 5.37 -10.80 3.83
C GLY A 121 4.93 -12.16 4.38
N ASP A 122 5.25 -12.44 5.63
CA ASP A 122 4.75 -13.62 6.35
C ASP A 122 3.32 -13.35 6.86
N PRO A 123 2.28 -13.97 6.27
CA PRO A 123 0.90 -13.73 6.64
C PRO A 123 0.53 -14.28 8.03
N THR A 124 1.46 -14.93 8.75
CA THR A 124 1.25 -15.52 10.08
C THR A 124 1.96 -14.77 11.21
N SER A 125 2.91 -13.88 10.88
CA SER A 125 3.59 -13.08 11.89
C SER A 125 2.74 -11.87 12.31
N SER A 126 2.53 -11.74 13.61
CA SER A 126 1.82 -10.64 14.27
C SER A 126 2.79 -9.57 14.76
#